data_AF-A0A128FL25-F1
#
_entry.id   AF-A0A128FL25-F1
#
_cell.length_a   1.000
_cell.length_b   1.000
_cell.length_c   1.000
_cell.angle_alpha   90.00
_cell.angle_beta   90.00
_cell.angle_gamma   90.00
#
_symmetry.space_group_name_H-M   'P 1'
#
loop_
_entity.id
_entity.type
_entity.pdbx_description
1 polymer ?
#
loop_
_entity_poly.entity_id
_entity_poly.type
_entity_poly.pdbx_seq_one_letter_code
_entity_poly.pdbx_strand_id
1 'polypeptide(L)'
;MNARDVTNGELNITAPDTHVYFSNANWVGDLKLPNRGEGTRVHVKTNAAWSFVVSGQGMSPNRLHRGEWATFVVNGSGNWERETVTIDLLAYYSHRNVQKIGETKSRARLVEGFVKTNEALMNSGANFRFRMVSLEKFQTPDTWLKLGDALSALRSDQIAQQRRDALKADAIYYEGTESGCGLAWVKSSRFNMVATGSLNCGTTVMRHELGHNMGLNHGVLTPDLASDIAVGYSAERTVMGGNTIPYFSTPEKLSPNTKLPLGFENQIDGVKAMNNFSKQVAGYN
;
A
#
# COMPACT_ATOMS: atom_id res chain seq x y z
N MET A 1 -14.28 15.28 -2.74
CA MET A 1 -14.49 16.33 -3.76
C MET A 1 -13.55 16.15 -4.94
N ASN A 2 -13.88 16.70 -6.10
CA ASN A 2 -13.02 16.70 -7.27
C ASN A 2 -12.07 17.89 -7.23
N ALA A 3 -10.89 17.78 -7.82
CA ALA A 3 -9.93 18.89 -7.88
C ALA A 3 -10.48 20.16 -8.59
N ARG A 4 -11.48 20.03 -9.47
CA ARG A 4 -12.17 21.19 -10.08
C ARG A 4 -13.01 22.00 -9.09
N ASP A 5 -13.35 21.42 -7.94
CA ASP A 5 -14.08 22.10 -6.87
C ASP A 5 -13.13 22.96 -6.01
N VAL A 6 -11.82 22.95 -6.35
CA VAL A 6 -10.76 23.75 -5.74
C VAL A 6 -10.62 25.06 -6.53
N THR A 7 -11.30 26.11 -6.07
CA THR A 7 -11.25 27.44 -6.70
C THR A 7 -9.86 28.05 -6.53
N ASN A 8 -9.20 28.44 -7.63
CA ASN A 8 -7.85 29.04 -7.62
C ASN A 8 -6.77 28.22 -6.87
N GLY A 9 -6.93 26.89 -6.81
CA GLY A 9 -6.01 26.03 -6.07
C GLY A 9 -6.21 26.05 -4.55
N GLU A 10 -7.17 26.81 -4.01
CA GLU A 10 -7.49 26.84 -2.58
C GLU A 10 -8.56 25.82 -2.21
N LEU A 11 -8.21 24.90 -1.31
CA LEU A 11 -9.12 23.87 -0.84
C LEU A 11 -10.04 24.42 0.25
N ASN A 12 -11.35 24.36 0.05
CA ASN A 12 -12.31 24.63 1.12
C ASN A 12 -12.66 23.33 1.87
N ILE A 13 -12.27 23.25 3.13
CA ILE A 13 -12.49 22.08 4.00
C ILE A 13 -13.69 22.33 4.91
N THR A 14 -14.70 21.47 4.85
CA THR A 14 -15.91 21.51 5.70
C THR A 14 -15.99 20.39 6.74
N ALA A 15 -15.08 19.41 6.69
CA ALA A 15 -15.03 18.28 7.60
C ALA A 15 -13.58 17.99 8.05
N PRO A 16 -13.36 17.39 9.24
CA PRO A 16 -12.02 17.04 9.73
C PRO A 16 -11.25 16.08 8.81
N ASP A 17 -11.97 15.31 7.99
CA ASP A 17 -11.42 14.38 7.02
C ASP A 17 -11.93 14.74 5.62
N THR A 18 -11.02 15.07 4.71
CA THR A 18 -11.36 15.52 3.35
C THR A 18 -10.62 14.73 2.29
N HIS A 19 -11.35 14.14 1.35
CA HIS A 19 -10.78 13.43 0.20
C HIS A 19 -10.83 14.28 -1.07
N VAL A 20 -9.68 14.42 -1.74
CA VAL A 20 -9.53 15.18 -2.99
C VAL A 20 -8.96 14.28 -4.08
N TYR A 21 -9.65 14.25 -5.24
CA TYR A 21 -9.28 13.41 -6.37
C TYR A 21 -8.87 14.24 -7.60
N PHE A 22 -7.67 13.98 -8.10
CA PHE A 22 -7.10 14.59 -9.30
C PHE A 22 -7.12 13.62 -10.48
N SER A 23 -7.45 14.14 -11.65
CA SER A 23 -7.55 13.47 -12.95
C SER A 23 -7.23 14.49 -14.05
N ASN A 24 -7.03 14.04 -15.29
CA ASN A 24 -6.70 14.96 -16.40
C ASN A 24 -7.75 16.06 -16.60
N ALA A 25 -9.03 15.72 -16.43
CA ALA A 25 -10.14 16.65 -16.70
C ALA A 25 -10.34 17.72 -15.62
N ASN A 26 -9.70 17.59 -14.47
CA ASN A 26 -9.87 18.50 -13.33
C ASN A 26 -8.52 18.93 -12.72
N TRP A 27 -7.44 18.81 -13.48
CA TRP A 27 -6.09 19.07 -13.00
C TRP A 27 -5.86 20.57 -12.73
N VAL A 28 -5.17 20.85 -11.62
CA VAL A 28 -4.60 22.16 -11.29
C VAL A 28 -3.13 21.97 -10.89
N GLY A 29 -2.29 22.96 -11.18
CA GLY A 29 -0.83 22.89 -10.93
C GLY A 29 -0.43 22.94 -9.46
N ASP A 30 -1.28 23.55 -8.63
CA ASP A 30 -1.04 23.78 -7.21
C ASP A 30 -2.32 23.54 -6.39
N LEU A 31 -2.16 22.85 -5.26
CA LEU A 31 -3.16 22.67 -4.22
C LEU A 31 -2.66 23.32 -2.92
N LYS A 32 -3.39 24.32 -2.45
CA LYS A 32 -3.13 25.03 -1.20
C LYS A 32 -4.09 24.53 -0.13
N LEU A 33 -3.53 23.93 0.92
CA LEU A 33 -4.28 23.47 2.08
C LEU A 33 -4.60 24.67 3.00
N PRO A 34 -5.85 24.79 3.49
CA PRO A 34 -6.28 25.94 4.27
C PRO A 34 -5.77 25.86 5.71
N ASN A 35 -5.75 26.99 6.41
CA ASN A 35 -5.48 27.01 7.85
C ASN A 35 -6.66 26.38 8.61
N ARG A 36 -6.36 25.39 9.45
CA ARG A 36 -7.34 24.56 10.18
C ARG A 36 -6.78 24.13 11.54
N GLY A 37 -7.63 23.56 12.39
CA GLY A 37 -7.24 23.04 13.69
C GLY A 37 -6.46 21.72 13.58
N GLU A 38 -5.72 21.42 14.64
CA GLU A 38 -4.98 20.15 14.81
C GLU A 38 -5.85 18.92 14.47
N GLY A 39 -5.24 17.93 13.85
CA GLY A 39 -5.88 16.66 13.49
C GLY A 39 -6.71 16.71 12.22
N THR A 40 -6.89 17.89 11.58
CA THR A 40 -7.52 17.98 10.26
C THR A 40 -6.68 17.24 9.23
N ARG A 41 -7.30 16.36 8.44
CA ARG A 41 -6.66 15.53 7.41
C ARG A 41 -7.19 15.81 6.02
N VAL A 42 -6.27 15.79 5.06
CA VAL A 42 -6.58 15.84 3.62
C VAL A 42 -5.92 14.66 2.92
N HIS A 43 -6.75 13.78 2.36
CA HIS A 43 -6.33 12.65 1.54
C HIS A 43 -6.36 13.04 0.06
N VAL A 44 -5.19 13.11 -0.55
CA VAL A 44 -5.04 13.45 -1.96
C VAL A 44 -4.68 12.20 -2.75
N LYS A 45 -5.51 11.86 -3.74
CA LYS A 45 -5.23 10.79 -4.70
C LYS A 45 -5.23 11.35 -6.12
N THR A 46 -4.23 10.98 -6.92
CA THR A 46 -4.11 11.49 -8.29
C THR A 46 -3.93 10.39 -9.32
N ASN A 47 -4.71 10.49 -10.40
CA ASN A 47 -4.50 9.76 -11.65
C ASN A 47 -4.18 10.70 -12.81
N ALA A 48 -3.95 11.99 -12.53
CA ALA A 48 -3.59 12.98 -13.55
C ALA A 48 -2.22 12.66 -14.17
N ALA A 49 -2.08 12.92 -15.46
CA ALA A 49 -0.83 12.69 -16.19
C ALA A 49 0.31 13.61 -15.73
N TRP A 50 -0.02 14.81 -15.26
CA TRP A 50 0.93 15.82 -14.83
C TRP A 50 1.03 15.87 -13.31
N SER A 51 2.25 16.06 -12.80
CA SER A 51 2.47 16.32 -11.37
C SER A 51 1.92 17.68 -10.97
N PHE A 52 1.60 17.85 -9.70
CA PHE A 52 1.21 19.12 -9.09
C PHE A 52 1.84 19.25 -7.71
N VAL A 53 1.81 20.46 -7.15
CA VAL A 53 2.40 20.75 -5.84
C VAL A 53 1.30 20.93 -4.80
N VAL A 54 1.47 20.30 -3.64
CA VAL A 54 0.65 20.54 -2.45
C VAL A 54 1.44 21.41 -1.48
N SER A 55 0.85 22.52 -1.03
CA SER A 55 1.45 23.47 -0.10
C SER A 55 0.48 23.78 1.04
N GLY A 56 1.01 24.19 2.18
CA GLY A 56 0.23 24.51 3.37
C GLY A 56 1.09 25.24 4.40
N GLN A 57 0.46 25.86 5.38
CA GLN A 57 1.15 26.58 6.46
C GLN A 57 2.23 25.71 7.12
N GLY A 58 3.46 26.23 7.18
CA GLY A 58 4.60 25.57 7.84
C GLY A 58 5.12 24.32 7.13
N MET A 59 4.59 23.97 5.95
CA MET A 59 4.95 22.77 5.21
C MET A 59 5.86 23.11 4.02
N SER A 60 6.89 22.30 3.81
CA SER A 60 7.63 22.33 2.54
C SER A 60 6.72 21.89 1.37
N PRO A 61 6.83 22.49 0.17
CA PRO A 61 6.03 22.07 -0.98
C PRO A 61 6.22 20.58 -1.29
N ASN A 62 5.12 19.84 -1.39
CA ASN A 62 5.11 18.41 -1.67
C ASN A 62 4.64 18.17 -3.11
N ARG A 63 5.51 17.64 -3.97
CA ARG A 63 5.13 17.28 -5.34
C ARG A 63 4.48 15.90 -5.37
N LEU A 64 3.28 15.82 -5.94
CA LEU A 64 2.58 14.56 -6.16
C LEU A 64 2.59 14.17 -7.63
N HIS A 65 2.84 12.88 -7.89
CA HIS A 65 2.92 12.26 -9.20
C HIS A 65 1.75 11.30 -9.45
N ARG A 66 1.47 11.01 -10.73
CA ARG A 66 0.42 10.08 -11.15
C ARG A 66 0.48 8.77 -10.38
N GLY A 67 -0.65 8.36 -9.81
CA GLY A 67 -0.82 7.12 -9.05
C GLY A 67 -0.53 7.27 -7.56
N GLU A 68 -0.04 8.42 -7.09
CA GLU A 68 0.19 8.65 -5.66
C GLU A 68 -1.13 8.82 -4.89
N TRP A 69 -1.07 8.39 -3.63
CA TRP A 69 -2.07 8.63 -2.61
C TRP A 69 -1.39 9.11 -1.34
N ALA A 70 -1.48 10.41 -1.08
CA ALA A 70 -0.87 11.06 0.08
C ALA A 70 -1.93 11.51 1.09
N THR A 71 -1.60 11.46 2.38
CA THR A 71 -2.36 12.13 3.43
C THR A 71 -1.52 13.27 4.00
N PHE A 72 -2.16 14.41 4.20
CA PHE A 72 -1.60 15.55 4.92
C PHE A 72 -2.42 15.78 6.18
N VAL A 73 -1.77 16.16 7.28
CA VAL A 73 -2.40 16.41 8.59
C VAL A 73 -1.90 17.71 9.20
N VAL A 74 -2.76 18.40 9.94
CA VAL A 74 -2.36 19.53 10.79
C VAL A 74 -1.83 19.00 12.11
N ASN A 75 -0.57 19.29 12.44
CA ASN A 75 0.04 18.89 13.70
C ASN A 75 -0.33 19.82 14.87
N GLY A 76 0.12 19.50 16.09
CA GLY A 76 -0.17 20.28 17.29
C GLY A 76 0.42 21.70 17.31
N SER A 77 1.29 22.05 16.37
CA SER A 77 1.75 23.43 16.15
C SER A 77 0.89 24.21 15.14
N GLY A 78 -0.19 23.61 14.62
CA GLY A 78 -1.05 24.21 13.61
C GLY A 78 -0.45 24.21 12.19
N ASN A 79 0.64 23.48 11.96
CA ASN A 79 1.30 23.39 10.66
C ASN A 79 0.86 22.12 9.92
N TRP A 80 0.80 22.20 8.60
CA TRP A 80 0.59 21.03 7.76
C TRP A 80 1.85 20.19 7.66
N GLU A 81 1.69 18.88 7.65
CA GLU A 81 2.74 17.92 7.35
C GLU A 81 2.20 16.76 6.52
N ARG A 82 3.07 16.11 5.75
CA ARG A 82 2.72 14.88 5.03
C ARG A 82 2.80 13.71 6.02
N GLU A 83 1.65 13.10 6.30
CA GLU A 83 1.50 11.96 7.21
C GLU A 83 1.98 10.66 6.55
N THR A 84 1.79 10.51 5.23
CA THR A 84 2.11 9.26 4.53
C THR A 84 3.36 9.31 3.65
N VAL A 85 4.11 8.20 3.58
CA VAL A 85 5.13 7.97 2.53
C VAL A 85 4.57 7.14 1.36
N THR A 86 5.19 7.27 0.20
CA THR A 86 4.88 6.44 -0.99
C THR A 86 5.89 5.32 -1.10
N ILE A 87 5.40 4.09 -1.33
CA ILE A 87 6.24 2.94 -1.69
C ILE A 87 5.92 2.57 -3.14
N ASP A 88 6.88 2.76 -4.03
CA ASP A 88 6.70 2.49 -5.46
C ASP A 88 6.78 0.98 -5.76
N LEU A 89 5.76 0.46 -6.42
CA LEU A 89 5.54 -0.97 -6.66
C LEU A 89 5.58 -1.30 -8.15
N LEU A 90 6.50 -2.19 -8.53
CA LEU A 90 6.53 -2.84 -9.83
C LEU A 90 5.73 -4.14 -9.78
N ALA A 91 4.64 -4.22 -10.53
CA ALA A 91 3.78 -5.39 -10.56
C ALA A 91 4.00 -6.22 -11.84
N TYR A 92 4.17 -7.52 -11.69
CA TYR A 92 4.27 -8.49 -12.77
C TYR A 92 3.11 -9.48 -12.77
N TYR A 93 2.58 -9.79 -13.95
CA TYR A 93 1.75 -10.98 -14.17
C TYR A 93 2.48 -11.95 -15.10
N SER A 94 2.46 -13.23 -14.76
CA SER A 94 3.07 -14.27 -15.60
C SER A 94 2.43 -14.34 -16.99
N HIS A 95 3.23 -14.62 -18.03
CA HIS A 95 2.71 -15.03 -19.33
C HIS A 95 1.79 -16.28 -19.25
N ARG A 96 1.96 -17.15 -18.24
CA ARG A 96 1.06 -18.28 -17.98
C ARG A 96 -0.31 -17.85 -17.46
N ASN A 97 -0.38 -16.73 -16.73
CA ASN A 97 -1.67 -16.13 -16.37
C ASN A 97 -2.42 -15.72 -17.63
N VAL A 98 -1.71 -15.11 -18.59
CA VAL A 98 -2.31 -14.71 -19.87
C VAL A 98 -2.84 -15.91 -20.64
N GLN A 99 -2.09 -17.01 -20.70
CA GLN A 99 -2.55 -18.25 -21.34
C GLN A 99 -3.80 -18.83 -20.65
N LYS A 100 -3.89 -18.73 -19.32
CA LYS A 100 -4.98 -19.32 -18.53
C LYS A 100 -6.25 -18.48 -18.49
N ILE A 101 -6.14 -17.16 -18.35
CA ILE A 101 -7.29 -16.27 -18.11
C ILE A 101 -7.36 -15.06 -19.06
N GLY A 102 -6.38 -14.88 -19.94
CA GLY A 102 -6.29 -13.73 -20.83
C GLY A 102 -5.70 -12.49 -20.15
N GLU A 103 -5.02 -11.67 -20.95
CA GLU A 103 -4.21 -10.53 -20.48
C GLU A 103 -5.02 -9.48 -19.72
N THR A 104 -6.21 -9.12 -20.23
CA THR A 104 -7.09 -8.16 -19.56
C THR A 104 -7.46 -8.62 -18.14
N LYS A 105 -7.77 -9.92 -17.95
CA LYS A 105 -8.14 -10.44 -16.63
C LYS A 105 -6.92 -10.52 -15.71
N SER A 106 -5.75 -10.90 -16.22
CA SER A 106 -4.50 -10.89 -15.44
C SER A 106 -4.18 -9.49 -14.91
N ARG A 107 -4.29 -8.46 -15.76
CA ARG A 107 -4.08 -7.06 -15.37
C ARG A 107 -5.11 -6.59 -14.35
N ALA A 108 -6.39 -6.88 -14.58
CA ALA A 108 -7.48 -6.46 -13.70
C ALA A 108 -7.33 -7.02 -12.29
N ARG A 109 -6.90 -8.29 -12.15
CA ARG A 109 -6.66 -8.91 -10.84
C ARG A 109 -5.57 -8.22 -10.03
N LEU A 110 -4.44 -7.88 -10.65
CA LEU A 110 -3.37 -7.14 -9.97
C LEU A 110 -3.81 -5.74 -9.55
N VAL A 111 -4.58 -5.04 -10.39
CA VAL A 111 -5.17 -3.75 -10.03
C VAL A 111 -6.15 -3.89 -8.87
N GLU A 112 -7.01 -4.91 -8.87
CA GLU A 112 -7.93 -5.19 -7.77
C GLU A 112 -7.18 -5.46 -6.46
N GLY A 113 -6.15 -6.33 -6.50
CA GLY A 113 -5.32 -6.62 -5.34
C GLY A 113 -4.63 -5.36 -4.80
N PHE A 114 -4.10 -4.52 -5.68
CA PHE A 114 -3.48 -3.24 -5.33
C PHE A 114 -4.46 -2.27 -4.65
N VAL A 115 -5.67 -2.13 -5.21
CA VAL A 115 -6.72 -1.28 -4.62
C VAL A 115 -7.09 -1.78 -3.22
N LYS A 116 -7.31 -3.09 -3.06
CA LYS A 116 -7.62 -3.72 -1.76
C LYS A 116 -6.50 -3.58 -0.74
N THR A 117 -5.24 -3.57 -1.17
CA THR A 117 -4.09 -3.33 -0.31
C THR A 117 -4.10 -1.92 0.24
N ASN A 118 -4.22 -0.92 -0.63
CA ASN A 118 -4.24 0.48 -0.20
C ASN A 118 -5.50 0.84 0.60
N GLU A 119 -6.64 0.22 0.30
CA GLU A 119 -7.85 0.31 1.12
C GLU A 119 -7.58 -0.20 2.55
N ALA A 120 -6.99 -1.39 2.70
CA ALA A 120 -6.69 -1.93 4.02
C ALA A 120 -5.70 -1.06 4.81
N LEU A 121 -4.67 -0.51 4.15
CA LEU A 121 -3.73 0.42 4.76
C LEU A 121 -4.42 1.71 5.22
N MET A 122 -5.34 2.24 4.42
CA MET A 122 -6.11 3.43 4.78
C MET A 122 -7.03 3.21 5.95
N ASN A 123 -7.84 2.16 5.89
CA ASN A 123 -8.79 1.81 6.95
C ASN A 123 -8.09 1.62 8.29
N SER A 124 -6.88 1.08 8.27
CA SER A 124 -6.04 0.84 9.45
C SER A 124 -5.24 2.05 9.94
N GLY A 125 -5.22 3.17 9.22
CA GLY A 125 -4.39 4.33 9.61
C GLY A 125 -2.89 4.14 9.41
N ALA A 126 -2.47 3.30 8.46
CA ALA A 126 -1.06 3.16 8.12
C ALA A 126 -0.51 4.43 7.46
N ASN A 127 0.73 4.79 7.78
CA ASN A 127 1.43 6.00 7.33
C ASN A 127 2.11 5.83 5.96
N PHE A 128 1.62 4.93 5.12
CA PHE A 128 2.16 4.73 3.78
C PHE A 128 1.12 4.21 2.82
N ARG A 129 1.34 4.43 1.52
CA ARG A 129 0.55 3.85 0.43
C ARG A 129 1.48 3.30 -0.62
N PHE A 130 1.08 2.18 -1.22
CA PHE A 130 1.74 1.70 -2.42
C PHE A 130 1.31 2.52 -3.63
N ARG A 131 2.23 2.76 -4.55
CA ARG A 131 1.96 3.32 -5.87
C ARG A 131 2.44 2.35 -6.92
N MET A 132 1.52 1.82 -7.73
CA MET A 132 1.90 0.95 -8.84
C MET A 132 2.54 1.79 -9.95
N VAL A 133 3.87 1.74 -10.07
CA VAL A 133 4.63 2.52 -11.08
C VAL A 133 4.63 1.85 -12.44
N SER A 134 4.50 0.51 -12.47
CA SER A 134 4.28 -0.23 -13.72
C SER A 134 3.57 -1.56 -13.45
N LEU A 135 2.92 -2.06 -14.50
CA LEU A 135 2.20 -3.34 -14.54
C LEU A 135 2.55 -4.06 -15.85
N GLU A 136 3.38 -5.08 -15.75
CA GLU A 136 4.06 -5.69 -16.89
C GLU A 136 3.84 -7.20 -16.96
N LYS A 137 3.81 -7.75 -18.18
CA LYS A 137 3.84 -9.19 -18.39
C LYS A 137 5.26 -9.69 -18.18
N PHE A 138 5.43 -10.79 -17.45
CA PHE A 138 6.74 -11.40 -17.19
C PHE A 138 6.84 -12.79 -17.84
N GLN A 139 7.96 -13.03 -18.52
CA GLN A 139 8.25 -14.32 -19.14
C GLN A 139 8.82 -15.30 -18.10
N THR A 140 7.94 -15.93 -17.34
CA THR A 140 8.25 -16.94 -16.33
C THR A 140 9.01 -18.15 -16.89
N PRO A 141 10.14 -18.56 -16.28
CA PRO A 141 10.83 -19.81 -16.62
C PRO A 141 10.02 -21.09 -16.34
N ASP A 142 10.18 -22.13 -17.17
CA ASP A 142 9.54 -23.46 -17.00
C ASP A 142 9.98 -24.21 -15.75
N THR A 143 11.09 -23.80 -15.15
CA THR A 143 11.57 -24.31 -13.87
C THR A 143 10.85 -23.74 -12.66
N TRP A 144 10.06 -22.66 -12.80
CA TRP A 144 9.27 -22.13 -11.70
C TRP A 144 7.98 -22.94 -11.57
N LEU A 145 7.97 -23.85 -10.59
CA LEU A 145 6.86 -24.76 -10.30
C LEU A 145 6.11 -24.36 -9.04
N LYS A 146 6.81 -23.74 -8.08
CA LYS A 146 6.28 -23.26 -6.80
C LYS A 146 6.52 -21.75 -6.66
N LEU A 147 5.68 -21.06 -5.89
CA LEU A 147 5.85 -19.61 -5.66
C LEU A 147 7.22 -19.25 -5.05
N GLY A 148 7.83 -20.17 -4.28
CA GLY A 148 9.18 -20.01 -3.74
C GLY A 148 10.28 -19.89 -4.81
N ASP A 149 10.07 -20.48 -6.00
CA ASP A 149 11.01 -20.38 -7.12
C ASP A 149 11.00 -18.94 -7.66
N ALA A 150 9.80 -18.41 -7.92
CA ALA A 150 9.59 -17.04 -8.36
C ALA A 150 10.10 -16.03 -7.33
N LEU A 151 9.72 -16.21 -6.05
CA LEU A 151 10.11 -15.32 -4.95
C LEU A 151 11.64 -15.25 -4.81
N SER A 152 12.31 -16.40 -4.92
CA SER A 152 13.77 -16.46 -4.78
C SER A 152 14.48 -15.84 -5.97
N ALA A 153 14.03 -16.16 -7.19
CA ALA A 153 14.67 -15.76 -8.43
C ALA A 153 14.49 -14.27 -8.74
N LEU A 154 13.30 -13.71 -8.53
CA LEU A 154 13.01 -12.31 -8.87
C LEU A 154 13.90 -11.29 -8.14
N ARG A 155 14.50 -11.66 -6.99
CA ARG A 155 15.45 -10.81 -6.25
C ARG A 155 16.75 -10.54 -7.01
N SER A 156 17.12 -11.42 -7.92
CA SER A 156 18.37 -11.36 -8.68
C SER A 156 18.20 -11.55 -10.19
N ASP A 157 16.97 -11.78 -10.66
CA ASP A 157 16.66 -11.84 -12.08
C ASP A 157 17.03 -10.50 -12.75
N GLN A 158 17.88 -10.58 -13.77
CA GLN A 158 18.47 -9.39 -14.39
C GLN A 158 17.40 -8.49 -15.02
N ILE A 159 16.40 -9.07 -15.67
CA ILE A 159 15.34 -8.30 -16.33
C ILE A 159 14.48 -7.61 -15.27
N ALA A 160 14.06 -8.35 -14.24
CA ALA A 160 13.24 -7.81 -13.16
C ALA A 160 13.96 -6.68 -12.41
N GLN A 161 15.24 -6.87 -12.04
CA GLN A 161 16.00 -5.87 -11.30
C GLN A 161 16.33 -4.64 -12.16
N GLN A 162 16.70 -4.81 -13.43
CA GLN A 162 16.92 -3.68 -14.34
C GLN A 162 15.65 -2.82 -14.50
N ARG A 163 14.48 -3.44 -14.62
CA ARG A 163 13.20 -2.72 -14.68
C ARG A 163 12.88 -2.03 -13.36
N ARG A 164 13.10 -2.70 -12.24
CA ARG A 164 12.94 -2.12 -10.90
C ARG A 164 13.78 -0.86 -10.74
N ASP A 165 15.06 -0.92 -11.08
CA ASP A 165 15.99 0.21 -10.96
C ASP A 165 15.60 1.35 -11.92
N ALA A 166 15.26 1.03 -13.18
CA ALA A 166 14.86 2.03 -14.17
C ALA A 166 13.58 2.80 -13.78
N LEU A 167 12.66 2.11 -13.10
CA LEU A 167 11.42 2.70 -12.59
C LEU A 167 11.55 3.28 -11.18
N LYS A 168 12.71 3.08 -10.53
CA LYS A 168 12.93 3.36 -9.11
C LYS A 168 11.88 2.72 -8.19
N ALA A 169 11.48 1.48 -8.50
CA ALA A 169 10.48 0.78 -7.71
C ALA A 169 11.07 0.22 -6.42
N ASP A 170 10.53 0.63 -5.27
CA ASP A 170 10.90 0.12 -3.95
C ASP A 170 10.61 -1.37 -3.76
N ALA A 171 9.55 -1.88 -4.42
CA ALA A 171 9.09 -3.25 -4.25
C ALA A 171 8.70 -3.92 -5.58
N ILE A 172 8.74 -5.25 -5.59
CA ILE A 172 8.20 -6.08 -6.68
C ILE A 172 7.05 -6.94 -6.13
N TYR A 173 5.95 -7.00 -6.88
CA TYR A 173 4.91 -8.03 -6.68
C TYR A 173 4.73 -8.84 -7.96
N TYR A 174 4.67 -10.16 -7.84
CA TYR A 174 4.44 -11.08 -8.96
C TYR A 174 3.19 -11.93 -8.74
N GLU A 175 2.28 -12.01 -9.71
CA GLU A 175 1.20 -13.00 -9.73
C GLU A 175 1.45 -14.03 -10.86
N GLY A 176 1.46 -15.31 -10.50
CA GLY A 176 1.66 -16.41 -11.44
C GLY A 176 0.67 -17.56 -11.30
N THR A 177 1.04 -18.73 -11.82
CA THR A 177 0.24 -19.96 -11.79
C THR A 177 0.88 -21.08 -10.98
N GLU A 178 2.05 -20.83 -10.41
CA GLU A 178 2.82 -21.77 -9.60
C GLU A 178 2.01 -22.22 -8.36
N SER A 179 2.36 -23.39 -7.83
CA SER A 179 1.65 -23.95 -6.67
C SER A 179 1.88 -23.10 -5.41
N GLY A 180 0.82 -22.89 -4.63
CA GLY A 180 0.79 -22.01 -3.46
C GLY A 180 -0.29 -20.93 -3.58
N CYS A 181 -0.49 -20.14 -2.52
CA CYS A 181 -1.36 -18.95 -2.55
C CYS A 181 -0.57 -17.66 -2.68
N GLY A 182 0.36 -17.45 -1.76
CA GLY A 182 1.25 -16.31 -1.72
C GLY A 182 2.50 -16.64 -0.90
N LEU A 183 3.56 -15.87 -1.13
CA LEU A 183 4.80 -15.97 -0.37
C LEU A 183 5.57 -14.66 -0.43
N ALA A 184 6.10 -14.25 0.72
CA ALA A 184 6.91 -13.06 0.88
C ALA A 184 7.96 -13.24 1.99
N TRP A 185 9.03 -12.46 1.90
CA TRP A 185 10.01 -12.36 2.98
C TRP A 185 9.47 -11.45 4.08
N VAL A 186 9.60 -11.86 5.34
CA VAL A 186 9.21 -11.03 6.49
C VAL A 186 10.26 -9.93 6.73
N LYS A 187 9.81 -8.69 6.94
CA LYS A 187 10.64 -7.51 7.24
C LYS A 187 11.77 -7.35 6.22
N SER A 188 11.36 -7.14 4.98
CA SER A 188 12.23 -7.29 3.82
C SER A 188 13.24 -6.15 3.66
N SER A 189 14.51 -6.51 3.47
CA SER A 189 15.53 -5.60 2.93
C SER A 189 15.23 -5.22 1.48
N ARG A 190 15.95 -4.25 0.89
CA ARG A 190 15.84 -3.92 -0.54
C ARG A 190 15.94 -5.17 -1.42
N PHE A 191 16.90 -6.04 -1.12
CA PHE A 191 17.10 -7.29 -1.86
C PHE A 191 15.90 -8.25 -1.73
N ASN A 192 15.27 -8.30 -0.56
CA ASN A 192 14.16 -9.21 -0.27
C ASN A 192 12.77 -8.61 -0.49
N MET A 193 12.66 -7.34 -0.91
CA MET A 193 11.38 -6.63 -1.10
C MET A 193 10.65 -7.10 -2.37
N VAL A 194 10.28 -8.37 -2.32
CA VAL A 194 9.57 -9.15 -3.33
C VAL A 194 8.47 -9.93 -2.63
N ALA A 195 7.29 -9.91 -3.22
CA ALA A 195 6.14 -10.70 -2.81
C ALA A 195 5.54 -11.41 -4.02
N THR A 196 4.96 -12.59 -3.79
CA THR A 196 4.39 -13.42 -4.85
C THR A 196 2.98 -13.86 -4.51
N GLY A 197 2.13 -14.01 -5.52
CA GLY A 197 0.78 -14.56 -5.42
C GLY A 197 0.48 -15.50 -6.59
N SER A 198 -0.61 -16.25 -6.48
CA SER A 198 -1.04 -17.19 -7.51
C SER A 198 -2.51 -17.01 -7.88
N LEU A 199 -2.85 -17.29 -9.15
CA LEU A 199 -4.24 -17.39 -9.61
C LEU A 199 -5.07 -18.44 -8.86
N ASN A 200 -4.42 -19.35 -8.14
CA ASN A 200 -5.09 -20.34 -7.31
C ASN A 200 -5.81 -19.72 -6.10
N CYS A 201 -5.53 -18.47 -5.77
CA CYS A 201 -6.10 -17.79 -4.60
C CYS A 201 -6.67 -16.40 -4.95
N GLY A 202 -7.39 -15.81 -3.99
CA GLY A 202 -8.08 -14.54 -4.16
C GLY A 202 -7.14 -13.35 -4.29
N THR A 203 -7.65 -12.23 -4.82
CA THR A 203 -6.87 -10.99 -4.98
C THR A 203 -6.49 -10.31 -3.66
N THR A 204 -7.03 -10.78 -2.53
CA THR A 204 -6.65 -10.33 -1.18
C THR A 204 -5.29 -10.86 -0.73
N VAL A 205 -4.65 -11.77 -1.46
CA VAL A 205 -3.31 -12.26 -1.14
C VAL A 205 -2.29 -11.12 -1.16
N MET A 206 -2.37 -10.17 -2.10
CA MET A 206 -1.39 -9.10 -2.23
C MET A 206 -1.15 -8.32 -0.93
N ARG A 207 -2.21 -7.93 -0.21
CA ARG A 207 -2.09 -7.18 1.05
C ARG A 207 -1.48 -8.02 2.17
N HIS A 208 -1.68 -9.33 2.15
CA HIS A 208 -1.09 -10.25 3.13
C HIS A 208 0.42 -10.36 2.90
N GLU A 209 0.83 -10.63 1.66
CA GLU A 209 2.24 -10.79 1.32
C GLU A 209 3.03 -9.49 1.44
N LEU A 210 2.43 -8.37 1.02
CA LEU A 210 3.03 -7.06 1.26
C LEU A 210 3.06 -6.72 2.76
N GLY A 211 2.12 -7.22 3.56
CA GLY A 211 2.18 -7.16 5.02
C GLY A 211 3.42 -7.88 5.59
N HIS A 212 3.74 -9.07 5.09
CA HIS A 212 4.98 -9.76 5.42
C HIS A 212 6.21 -8.92 5.05
N ASN A 213 6.27 -8.43 3.81
CA ASN A 213 7.36 -7.55 3.37
C ASN A 213 7.54 -6.34 4.31
N MET A 214 6.44 -5.77 4.79
CA MET A 214 6.41 -4.65 5.74
C MET A 214 6.69 -5.04 7.21
N GLY A 215 7.01 -6.30 7.47
CA GLY A 215 7.50 -6.78 8.77
C GLY A 215 6.51 -7.54 9.61
N LEU A 216 5.33 -7.86 9.08
CA LEU A 216 4.31 -8.56 9.86
C LEU A 216 4.47 -10.07 9.79
N ASN A 217 4.22 -10.72 10.92
CA ASN A 217 3.97 -12.14 11.04
C ASN A 217 2.47 -12.44 10.93
N HIS A 218 2.12 -13.73 10.84
CA HIS A 218 0.73 -14.16 10.94
C HIS A 218 0.09 -13.73 12.28
N GLY A 219 -1.23 -13.73 12.30
CA GLY A 219 -1.99 -13.31 13.46
C GLY A 219 -2.08 -14.35 14.57
N VAL A 220 -2.21 -13.85 15.78
CA VAL A 220 -2.48 -14.65 17.00
C VAL A 220 -3.94 -14.52 17.41
N LEU A 221 -4.47 -15.52 18.13
CA LEU A 221 -5.88 -15.53 18.52
C LEU A 221 -6.16 -14.56 19.68
N THR A 222 -5.22 -14.42 20.60
CA THR A 222 -5.36 -13.62 21.82
C THR A 222 -4.06 -12.84 22.11
N PRO A 223 -4.13 -11.72 22.85
CA PRO A 223 -2.97 -10.84 23.07
C PRO A 223 -1.82 -11.49 23.84
N ASP A 224 -2.12 -12.45 24.72
CA ASP A 224 -1.15 -13.22 25.50
C ASP A 224 -0.28 -14.15 24.64
N LEU A 225 -0.72 -14.47 23.42
CA LEU A 225 0.04 -15.28 22.47
C LEU A 225 0.98 -14.44 21.58
N ALA A 226 0.88 -13.11 21.64
CA ALA A 226 1.74 -12.23 20.84
C ALA A 226 3.14 -12.13 21.46
N SER A 227 4.17 -12.55 20.71
CA SER A 227 5.57 -12.37 21.11
C SER A 227 6.12 -10.97 20.81
N ASP A 228 5.49 -10.25 19.88
CA ASP A 228 5.78 -8.86 19.53
C ASP A 228 4.54 -8.19 18.89
N ILE A 229 4.61 -6.88 18.67
CA ILE A 229 3.50 -6.11 18.08
C ILE A 229 3.23 -6.40 16.60
N ALA A 230 4.20 -6.98 15.88
CA ALA A 230 4.20 -7.12 14.43
C ALA A 230 3.43 -8.38 13.99
N VAL A 231 2.23 -8.57 14.52
CA VAL A 231 1.35 -9.71 14.25
C VAL A 231 -0.04 -9.24 13.84
N GLY A 232 -0.76 -10.07 13.10
CA GLY A 232 -2.20 -9.89 12.93
C GLY A 232 -3.01 -10.19 14.18
N TYR A 233 -4.30 -9.87 14.12
CA TYR A 233 -5.29 -10.34 15.08
C TYR A 233 -6.24 -11.35 14.42
N SER A 234 -6.17 -12.61 14.86
CA SER A 234 -6.90 -13.71 14.24
C SER A 234 -8.37 -13.81 14.70
N ALA A 235 -8.69 -13.38 15.92
CA ALA A 235 -10.08 -13.33 16.38
C ALA A 235 -10.94 -12.40 15.51
N GLU A 236 -10.38 -11.25 15.11
CA GLU A 236 -11.04 -10.27 14.22
C GLU A 236 -10.72 -10.48 12.73
N ARG A 237 -9.94 -11.51 12.40
CA ARG A 237 -9.62 -11.91 11.02
C ARG A 237 -9.04 -10.78 10.16
N THR A 238 -8.20 -9.97 10.78
CA THR A 238 -7.39 -8.91 10.14
C THR A 238 -6.52 -9.48 9.01
N VAL A 239 -5.90 -8.61 8.20
CA VAL A 239 -5.11 -9.00 7.01
C VAL A 239 -4.14 -10.14 7.29
N MET A 240 -3.40 -10.09 8.40
CA MET A 240 -2.43 -11.14 8.78
C MET A 240 -3.04 -12.27 9.62
N GLY A 241 -4.27 -12.12 10.13
CA GLY A 241 -4.97 -13.07 10.99
C GLY A 241 -6.14 -13.80 10.32
N GLY A 242 -6.09 -14.04 9.02
CA GLY A 242 -7.17 -14.73 8.28
C GLY A 242 -7.74 -13.93 7.11
N ASN A 243 -7.38 -12.65 7.00
CA ASN A 243 -7.48 -11.87 5.78
C ASN A 243 -8.91 -11.66 5.24
N THR A 244 -9.93 -11.56 6.10
CA THR A 244 -11.33 -11.40 5.66
C THR A 244 -11.86 -9.98 5.78
N ILE A 245 -11.29 -9.14 6.65
CA ILE A 245 -11.64 -7.72 6.74
C ILE A 245 -10.51 -6.84 6.17
N PRO A 246 -10.81 -5.65 5.61
CA PRO A 246 -9.80 -4.76 5.05
C PRO A 246 -9.14 -3.92 6.14
N TYR A 247 -8.53 -4.59 7.12
CA TYR A 247 -7.81 -3.96 8.23
C TYR A 247 -6.60 -4.80 8.62
N PHE A 248 -5.43 -4.17 8.66
CA PHE A 248 -4.32 -4.60 9.52
C PHE A 248 -4.66 -4.33 10.99
N SER A 249 -4.03 -5.10 11.88
CA SER A 249 -4.21 -4.99 13.33
C SER A 249 -3.72 -3.64 13.87
N THR A 250 -4.53 -3.03 14.72
CA THR A 250 -4.21 -1.77 15.41
C THR A 250 -5.17 -1.54 16.59
N PRO A 251 -4.70 -1.01 17.73
CA PRO A 251 -5.58 -0.63 18.83
C PRO A 251 -6.43 0.62 18.53
N GLU A 252 -6.06 1.40 17.51
CA GLU A 252 -6.69 2.70 17.18
C GLU A 252 -8.04 2.57 16.45
N LYS A 253 -8.43 1.35 16.08
CA LYS A 253 -9.63 1.09 15.28
C LYS A 253 -10.46 -0.03 15.89
N LEU A 254 -11.78 0.11 15.77
CA LEU A 254 -12.73 -0.94 16.11
C LEU A 254 -13.13 -1.71 14.85
N SER A 255 -13.40 -2.99 15.03
CA SER A 255 -13.91 -3.86 14.00
C SER A 255 -15.25 -3.33 13.48
N PRO A 256 -15.44 -3.21 12.16
CA PRO A 256 -16.73 -2.79 11.62
C PRO A 256 -17.84 -3.79 11.96
N ASN A 257 -17.48 -5.07 12.17
CA ASN A 257 -18.40 -6.18 12.36
C ASN A 257 -18.74 -6.41 13.83
N THR A 258 -17.73 -6.54 14.69
CA THR A 258 -17.92 -6.91 16.10
C THR A 258 -17.90 -5.72 17.06
N LYS A 259 -17.44 -4.55 16.59
CA LYS A 259 -17.16 -3.36 17.40
C LYS A 259 -16.09 -3.56 18.48
N LEU A 260 -15.36 -4.67 18.46
CA LEU A 260 -14.21 -4.92 19.32
C LEU A 260 -12.95 -4.25 18.77
N PRO A 261 -11.94 -3.97 19.61
CA PRO A 261 -10.65 -3.47 19.16
C PRO A 261 -10.01 -4.40 18.11
N LEU A 262 -9.40 -3.81 17.08
CA LEU A 262 -8.67 -4.56 16.04
C LEU A 262 -7.22 -4.87 16.42
N GLY A 263 -6.84 -4.60 17.66
CA GLY A 263 -5.50 -4.76 18.18
C GLY A 263 -5.42 -4.30 19.62
N PHE A 264 -4.26 -4.47 20.22
CA PHE A 264 -3.98 -4.18 21.62
C PHE A 264 -2.63 -3.48 21.71
N GLU A 265 -2.59 -2.38 22.44
CA GLU A 265 -1.39 -1.58 22.57
C GLU A 265 -0.22 -2.43 23.08
N ASN A 266 0.93 -2.33 22.42
CA ASN A 266 2.15 -3.06 22.76
C ASN A 266 2.07 -4.60 22.71
N GLN A 267 0.98 -5.17 22.15
CA GLN A 267 0.83 -6.62 21.95
C GLN A 267 0.44 -6.99 20.52
N ILE A 268 -0.62 -6.39 19.97
CA ILE A 268 -1.09 -6.68 18.60
C ILE A 268 -1.31 -5.34 17.89
N ASP A 269 -0.26 -4.84 17.22
CA ASP A 269 -0.26 -3.53 16.57
C ASP A 269 0.62 -3.56 15.33
N GLY A 270 0.14 -4.28 14.31
CA GLY A 270 0.84 -4.42 13.04
C GLY A 270 0.98 -3.07 12.33
N VAL A 271 0.03 -2.15 12.50
CA VAL A 271 0.13 -0.80 11.92
C VAL A 271 1.33 -0.05 12.49
N LYS A 272 1.53 -0.03 13.82
CA LYS A 272 2.71 0.61 14.42
C LYS A 272 4.02 -0.04 13.93
N ALA A 273 4.06 -1.36 13.81
CA ALA A 273 5.22 -2.07 13.27
C ALA A 273 5.55 -1.64 11.83
N MET A 274 4.55 -1.62 10.94
CA MET A 274 4.75 -1.18 9.54
C MET A 274 5.09 0.30 9.45
N ASN A 275 4.48 1.15 10.28
CA ASN A 275 4.72 2.60 10.28
C ASN A 275 6.15 2.95 10.68
N ASN A 276 6.75 2.17 11.58
CA ASN A 276 8.15 2.31 11.97
C ASN A 276 9.12 1.89 10.85
N PHE A 277 8.66 1.09 9.88
CA PHE A 277 9.48 0.53 8.81
C PHE A 277 9.25 1.20 7.45
N SER A 278 8.10 1.85 7.25
CA SER A 278 7.67 2.39 5.95
C SER A 278 8.64 3.39 5.34
N LYS A 279 9.22 4.30 6.12
CA LYS A 279 10.23 5.26 5.64
C LYS A 279 11.48 4.59 5.11
N GLN A 280 11.92 3.49 5.73
CA GLN A 280 13.07 2.73 5.25
C GLN A 280 12.77 2.07 3.91
N VAL A 281 11.59 1.48 3.76
CA VAL A 281 11.18 0.80 2.51
C VAL A 281 10.98 1.78 1.37
N ALA A 282 10.35 2.93 1.64
CA ALA A 282 10.15 4.01 0.65
C ALA A 282 11.46 4.68 0.18
N GLY A 283 12.60 4.33 0.79
CA GLY A 283 13.93 4.82 0.42
C GLY A 283 14.82 3.74 -0.19
N TYR A 284 14.24 2.68 -0.74
CA TYR A 284 15.01 1.62 -1.39
C TYR A 284 15.49 2.00 -2.79
N ASN A 285 14.90 3.02 -3.43
CA ASN A 285 15.35 3.59 -4.71
C ASN A 285 15.20 5.12 -4.81
#